data_AF-G1V8Y1-F1
#
_entry.id   AF-G1V8Y1-F1
#
_cell.length_a   1.000
_cell.length_b   1.000
_cell.length_c   1.000
_cell.angle_alpha   90.00
_cell.angle_beta   90.00
_cell.angle_gamma   90.00
#
_symmetry.space_group_name_H-M   'P 1'
#
loop_
_entity.id
_entity.type
_entity.pdbx_description
1 polymer ?
#
loop_
_entity_poly.entity_id
_entity_poly.type
_entity_poly.pdbx_seq_one_letter_code
_entity_poly.pdbx_strand_id
1 'polypeptide(L)'
;MVNIEKAKALLGTLNSALNHYSTQCLDPKLGDRSSYVGLSDVGKGMECMRAAVASKFCLPTKRMGTDSLNLMSQLRRQITLQRGHWQEDGLEAALTAYGLRSIPQLSIALSYKNVPIQAHLDFTLVWGGAKPAVRVLELKSNENIPKTLYASYETQLHGQLALLREAWNKPCFLHDEPARYVTFPELVDRLFGASMPDNPEDVDIEGWVVSLAMSDIKVFGAYKPNTFMLGSCLQTAESIWNCVQSIRQGTMTLDDVEYHKGFHPLCDWCDFNADCPKYCSMEAWNAPEAEQELERLAAFKTEDKALKAQIKELEKRVMQTYATLNPNGAWITAGEHRFRATIQPGRENIDKDALTNELLYLLEGDEERVASVLRNVTRTGESYERLWVSPIRRSIQSVDNAA
;
A
#
# COMPACT_ATOMS: atom_id res chain seq x y z
N MET A 1 0.47 18.51 -35.01
CA MET A 1 -0.69 19.09 -34.26
C MET A 1 -1.88 18.15 -34.18
N VAL A 2 -2.44 17.63 -35.28
CA VAL A 2 -3.63 16.72 -35.28
C VAL A 2 -3.48 15.50 -34.36
N ASN A 3 -2.28 14.94 -34.22
CA ASN A 3 -2.03 13.77 -33.37
C ASN A 3 -2.07 14.08 -31.85
N ILE A 4 -1.70 15.31 -31.46
CA ILE A 4 -1.69 15.72 -30.03
C ILE A 4 -3.11 15.91 -29.52
N GLU A 5 -3.99 16.53 -30.32
CA GLU A 5 -5.38 16.74 -29.94
C GLU A 5 -6.16 15.41 -29.89
N LYS A 6 -5.88 14.48 -30.80
CA LYS A 6 -6.41 13.11 -30.73
C LYS A 6 -5.95 12.37 -29.48
N ALA A 7 -4.67 12.49 -29.10
CA ALA A 7 -4.14 11.87 -27.89
C ALA A 7 -4.80 12.46 -26.62
N LYS A 8 -4.95 13.78 -26.54
CA LYS A 8 -5.66 14.44 -25.43
C LYS A 8 -7.12 13.98 -25.33
N ALA A 9 -7.82 13.91 -26.46
CA ALA A 9 -9.20 13.43 -26.50
C ALA A 9 -9.31 11.99 -25.96
N LEU A 10 -8.41 11.09 -26.40
CA LEU A 10 -8.37 9.71 -25.89
C LEU A 10 -8.10 9.65 -24.38
N LEU A 11 -7.16 10.45 -23.86
CA LEU A 11 -6.90 10.54 -22.43
C LEU A 11 -8.13 11.01 -21.64
N GLY A 12 -8.89 11.95 -22.20
CA GLY A 12 -10.18 12.38 -21.65
C GLY A 12 -11.20 11.23 -21.60
N THR A 13 -11.33 10.47 -22.69
CA THR A 13 -12.21 9.29 -22.75
C THR A 13 -11.82 8.22 -21.72
N LEU A 14 -10.52 7.91 -21.61
CA LEU A 14 -10.01 6.93 -20.65
C LEU A 14 -10.27 7.36 -19.21
N ASN A 15 -10.07 8.64 -18.88
CA ASN A 15 -10.39 9.17 -17.55
C ASN A 15 -11.88 9.00 -17.22
N SER A 16 -12.77 9.35 -18.16
CA SER A 16 -14.21 9.16 -17.99
C SER A 16 -14.59 7.69 -17.81
N ALA A 17 -13.99 6.80 -18.61
CA ALA A 17 -14.23 5.36 -18.51
C ALA A 17 -13.78 4.78 -17.17
N LEU A 18 -12.57 5.11 -16.69
CA LEU A 18 -12.06 4.63 -15.40
C LEU A 18 -12.89 5.16 -14.22
N ASN A 19 -13.33 6.43 -14.26
CA ASN A 19 -14.21 6.99 -13.24
C ASN A 19 -15.58 6.30 -13.23
N HIS A 20 -16.12 6.00 -14.41
CA HIS A 20 -17.38 5.28 -14.53
C HIS A 20 -17.27 3.85 -13.98
N TYR A 21 -16.24 3.10 -14.40
CA TYR A 21 -15.97 1.75 -13.90
C TYR A 21 -15.82 1.72 -12.38
N SER A 22 -15.08 2.69 -11.80
CA SER A 22 -14.90 2.79 -10.35
C SER A 22 -16.22 2.95 -9.59
N THR A 23 -17.17 3.67 -10.17
CA THR A 23 -18.47 3.94 -9.52
C THR A 23 -19.43 2.75 -9.66
N GLN A 24 -19.40 2.04 -10.79
CA GLN A 24 -20.37 0.99 -11.08
C GLN A 24 -19.94 -0.41 -10.64
N CYS A 25 -18.65 -0.73 -10.72
CA CYS A 25 -18.17 -2.11 -10.58
C CYS A 25 -17.47 -2.39 -9.24
N LEU A 26 -16.92 -1.35 -8.60
CA LEU A 26 -16.09 -1.52 -7.38
C LEU A 26 -16.84 -1.17 -6.09
N ASP A 27 -17.71 -0.16 -6.12
CA ASP A 27 -18.52 0.24 -4.96
C ASP A 27 -19.43 -0.88 -4.42
N PRO A 28 -20.06 -1.73 -5.27
CA PRO A 28 -20.89 -2.84 -4.78
C PRO A 28 -20.11 -3.93 -4.03
N LYS A 29 -18.83 -4.17 -4.37
CA LYS A 29 -18.03 -5.24 -3.75
C LYS A 29 -17.70 -4.96 -2.28
N LEU A 30 -17.57 -3.68 -1.90
CA LEU A 30 -17.19 -3.25 -0.55
C LEU A 30 -18.39 -2.76 0.30
N GLY A 31 -19.57 -2.62 -0.31
CA GLY A 31 -20.75 -2.02 0.31
C GLY A 31 -20.54 -0.54 0.68
N ASP A 32 -21.50 0.04 1.42
CA ASP A 32 -21.38 1.43 1.90
C ASP A 32 -20.31 1.54 3.00
N ARG A 33 -19.09 1.93 2.60
CA ARG A 33 -17.95 2.13 3.51
C ARG A 33 -18.16 3.22 4.56
N SER A 34 -19.20 4.04 4.46
CA SER A 34 -19.53 5.06 5.46
C SER A 34 -20.25 4.50 6.70
N SER A 35 -20.73 3.26 6.60
CA SER A 35 -21.60 2.60 7.57
C SER A 35 -20.89 1.67 8.57
N TYR A 36 -19.61 1.36 8.37
CA TYR A 36 -18.80 0.47 9.22
C TYR A 36 -17.36 0.97 9.30
N VAL A 37 -16.52 0.49 10.22
CA VAL A 37 -15.05 0.71 10.21
C VAL A 37 -14.35 -0.51 9.60
N GLY A 38 -13.56 -0.28 8.55
CA GLY A 38 -12.79 -1.33 7.89
C GLY A 38 -11.45 -1.58 8.59
N LEU A 39 -10.91 -2.80 8.51
CA LEU A 39 -9.57 -3.06 9.05
C LEU A 39 -8.44 -2.29 8.34
N SER A 40 -8.65 -1.88 7.08
CA SER A 40 -7.76 -0.93 6.41
C SER A 40 -7.77 0.45 7.10
N ASP A 41 -8.95 0.87 7.61
CA ASP A 41 -9.09 2.14 8.33
C ASP A 41 -8.36 2.05 9.67
N VAL A 42 -8.45 0.90 10.34
CA VAL A 42 -7.69 0.59 11.57
C VAL A 42 -6.18 0.68 11.32
N GLY A 43 -5.68 0.01 10.27
CA GLY A 43 -4.27 0.09 9.90
C GLY A 43 -3.79 1.53 9.67
N LYS A 44 -4.63 2.36 9.02
CA LYS A 44 -4.36 3.79 8.84
C LYS A 44 -4.45 4.58 10.16
N GLY A 45 -5.37 4.24 11.04
CA GLY A 45 -5.55 4.88 12.36
C GLY A 45 -4.34 4.67 13.27
N MET A 46 -3.67 3.52 13.15
CA MET A 46 -2.40 3.25 13.85
C MET A 46 -1.25 4.13 13.38
N GLU A 47 -1.28 4.61 12.14
CA GLU A 47 -0.27 5.57 11.62
C GLU A 47 -0.66 7.01 11.92
N CYS A 48 -1.94 7.37 11.71
CA CYS A 48 -2.47 8.69 12.00
C CYS A 48 -4.01 8.66 12.13
N MET A 49 -4.51 8.80 13.36
CA MET A 49 -5.93 8.81 13.67
C MET A 49 -6.70 9.90 12.90
N ARG A 50 -6.21 11.14 12.88
CA ARG A 50 -6.82 12.23 12.10
C ARG A 50 -6.95 11.88 10.62
N ALA A 51 -5.93 11.28 10.01
CA ALA A 51 -5.99 10.91 8.59
C ALA A 51 -6.99 9.77 8.33
N ALA A 52 -7.13 8.82 9.26
CA ALA A 52 -8.13 7.75 9.17
C ALA A 52 -9.55 8.30 9.32
N VAL A 53 -9.80 9.12 10.33
CA VAL A 53 -11.10 9.79 10.58
C VAL A 53 -11.48 10.69 9.41
N ALA A 54 -10.54 11.51 8.91
CA ALA A 54 -10.78 12.36 7.74
C ALA A 54 -11.16 11.54 6.50
N SER A 55 -10.45 10.44 6.25
CA SER A 55 -10.75 9.54 5.14
C SER A 55 -12.13 8.89 5.24
N LYS A 56 -12.59 8.68 6.46
CA LYS A 56 -13.87 8.04 6.75
C LYS A 56 -15.04 9.03 6.69
N PHE A 57 -14.80 10.24 7.20
CA PHE A 57 -15.78 11.32 7.24
C PHE A 57 -15.93 11.98 5.87
N CYS A 58 -14.82 12.36 5.25
CA CYS A 58 -14.76 12.90 3.90
C CYS A 58 -14.65 11.75 2.90
N LEU A 59 -15.78 11.07 2.62
CA LEU A 59 -15.88 10.28 1.40
C LEU A 59 -15.47 11.21 0.25
N PRO A 60 -14.49 10.84 -0.59
CA PRO A 60 -13.98 11.74 -1.61
C PRO A 60 -15.08 12.13 -2.58
N THR A 61 -15.71 13.28 -2.33
CA THR A 61 -16.54 13.97 -3.30
C THR A 61 -15.66 14.25 -4.51
N LYS A 62 -16.18 13.85 -5.68
CA LYS A 62 -15.55 13.93 -7.00
C LYS A 62 -14.71 15.21 -7.11
N ARG A 63 -13.38 15.08 -7.16
CA ARG A 63 -12.48 16.15 -7.58
C ARG A 63 -12.67 16.37 -9.08
N MET A 64 -13.78 17.00 -9.49
CA MET A 64 -13.99 17.42 -10.87
C MET A 64 -13.51 18.87 -11.02
N GLY A 65 -12.24 19.02 -11.37
CA GLY A 65 -11.75 20.24 -12.02
C GLY A 65 -11.32 19.90 -13.45
N THR A 66 -11.64 20.79 -14.39
CA THR A 66 -11.56 20.59 -15.85
C THR A 66 -10.22 21.01 -16.47
N ASP A 67 -9.21 21.36 -15.68
CA ASP A 67 -7.88 21.73 -16.21
C ASP A 67 -7.11 20.52 -16.76
N SER A 68 -6.35 20.70 -17.84
CA SER A 68 -5.57 19.59 -18.43
C SER A 68 -4.46 19.03 -17.51
N LEU A 69 -3.89 19.87 -16.64
CA LEU A 69 -3.01 19.46 -15.54
C LEU A 69 -3.76 18.63 -14.48
N ASN A 70 -5.06 18.91 -14.30
CA ASN A 70 -5.97 18.15 -13.46
C ASN A 70 -6.33 16.79 -14.10
N LEU A 71 -6.46 16.72 -15.43
CA LEU A 71 -6.76 15.47 -16.14
C LEU A 71 -5.66 14.41 -15.95
N MET A 72 -4.38 14.77 -16.16
CA MET A 72 -3.29 13.78 -16.04
C MET A 72 -3.05 13.35 -14.59
N SER A 73 -3.25 14.23 -13.62
CA SER A 73 -3.14 13.88 -12.20
C SER A 73 -4.30 12.99 -11.75
N GLN A 74 -5.54 13.27 -12.19
CA GLN A 74 -6.69 12.40 -12.01
C GLN A 74 -6.46 11.02 -12.64
N LEU A 75 -6.02 10.98 -13.90
CA LEU A 75 -5.80 9.73 -14.61
C LEU A 75 -4.71 8.88 -13.94
N ARG A 76 -3.59 9.48 -13.52
CA ARG A 76 -2.53 8.79 -12.76
C ARG A 76 -3.06 8.19 -11.46
N ARG A 77 -3.88 8.95 -10.73
CA ARG A 77 -4.53 8.46 -9.51
C ARG A 77 -5.46 7.28 -9.82
N GLN A 78 -6.31 7.40 -10.83
CA GLN A 78 -7.22 6.33 -11.22
C GLN A 78 -6.47 5.08 -11.67
N ILE A 79 -5.46 5.19 -12.52
CA ILE A 79 -4.61 4.07 -12.93
C ILE A 79 -3.96 3.41 -11.72
N THR A 80 -3.50 4.19 -10.73
CA THR A 80 -2.88 3.63 -9.51
C THR A 80 -3.87 2.79 -8.71
N LEU A 81 -5.12 3.27 -8.55
CA LEU A 81 -6.18 2.53 -7.86
C LEU A 81 -6.58 1.27 -8.65
N GLN A 82 -6.83 1.44 -9.94
CA GLN A 82 -7.27 0.36 -10.83
C GLN A 82 -6.20 -0.73 -11.00
N ARG A 83 -4.91 -0.37 -10.93
CA ARG A 83 -3.82 -1.35 -10.95
C ARG A 83 -3.94 -2.37 -9.81
N GLY A 84 -4.35 -1.94 -8.60
CA GLY A 84 -4.59 -2.86 -7.49
C GLY A 84 -5.69 -3.86 -7.82
N HIS A 85 -6.85 -3.36 -8.27
CA HIS A 85 -7.97 -4.21 -8.67
C HIS A 85 -7.64 -5.15 -9.82
N TRP A 86 -6.92 -4.70 -10.85
CA TRP A 86 -6.49 -5.58 -11.94
C TRP A 86 -5.51 -6.65 -11.48
N GLN A 87 -4.67 -6.37 -10.49
CA GLN A 87 -3.79 -7.36 -9.89
C GLN A 87 -4.56 -8.39 -9.06
N GLU A 88 -5.56 -7.95 -8.29
CA GLU A 88 -6.50 -8.83 -7.59
C GLU A 88 -7.25 -9.72 -8.59
N ASP A 89 -7.97 -9.14 -9.55
CA ASP A 89 -8.74 -9.87 -10.57
C ASP A 89 -7.84 -10.85 -11.36
N GLY A 90 -6.63 -10.42 -11.72
CA GLY A 90 -5.65 -11.25 -12.44
C GLY A 90 -5.14 -12.42 -11.60
N LEU A 91 -4.88 -12.20 -10.31
CA LEU A 91 -4.46 -13.28 -9.41
C LEU A 91 -5.62 -14.23 -9.11
N GLU A 92 -6.84 -13.73 -8.92
CA GLU A 92 -8.05 -14.54 -8.77
C GLU A 92 -8.20 -15.52 -9.94
N ALA A 93 -8.09 -15.01 -11.17
CA ALA A 93 -8.18 -15.82 -12.38
C ALA A 93 -7.07 -16.90 -12.42
N ALA A 94 -5.84 -16.55 -12.01
CA ALA A 94 -4.71 -17.48 -11.98
C ALA A 94 -4.88 -18.58 -10.92
N LEU A 95 -5.28 -18.22 -9.69
CA LEU A 95 -5.54 -19.17 -8.60
C LEU A 95 -6.67 -20.14 -8.97
N THR A 96 -7.73 -19.62 -9.59
CA THR A 96 -8.86 -20.40 -10.08
C THR A 96 -8.43 -21.36 -11.18
N ALA A 97 -7.66 -20.88 -12.17
CA ALA A 97 -7.16 -21.72 -13.27
C ALA A 97 -6.21 -22.82 -12.78
N TYR A 98 -5.47 -22.58 -11.69
CA TYR A 98 -4.64 -23.60 -11.04
C TYR A 98 -5.49 -24.62 -10.23
N GLY A 99 -6.75 -24.32 -9.94
CA GLY A 99 -7.65 -25.18 -9.19
C GLY A 99 -7.55 -25.03 -7.67
N LEU A 100 -7.06 -23.89 -7.17
CA LEU A 100 -7.10 -23.59 -5.74
C LEU A 100 -8.51 -23.21 -5.30
N ARG A 101 -8.92 -23.71 -4.13
CA ARG A 101 -10.16 -23.30 -3.46
C ARG A 101 -9.92 -21.95 -2.80
N SER A 102 -10.17 -20.90 -3.56
CA SER A 102 -9.98 -19.51 -3.15
C SER A 102 -11.32 -18.82 -3.01
N ILE A 103 -11.54 -18.15 -1.89
CA ILE A 103 -12.66 -17.24 -1.66
C ILE A 103 -12.13 -15.81 -1.84
N PRO A 104 -12.33 -15.17 -2.99
CA PRO A 104 -11.94 -13.78 -3.19
C PRO A 104 -12.87 -12.84 -2.42
N GLN A 105 -12.36 -11.70 -1.96
CA GLN A 105 -13.15 -10.61 -1.37
C GLN A 105 -14.08 -11.05 -0.22
N LEU A 106 -13.62 -11.98 0.63
CA LEU A 106 -14.39 -12.48 1.75
C LEU A 106 -14.62 -11.37 2.79
N SER A 107 -15.89 -11.12 3.10
CA SER A 107 -16.28 -10.14 4.13
C SER A 107 -16.60 -10.82 5.46
N ILE A 108 -16.17 -10.20 6.56
CA ILE A 108 -16.54 -10.57 7.94
C ILE A 108 -17.14 -9.34 8.61
N ALA A 109 -18.44 -9.32 8.87
CA ALA A 109 -19.16 -8.16 9.41
C ALA A 109 -19.65 -8.41 10.84
N LEU A 110 -19.20 -7.61 11.80
CA LEU A 110 -19.54 -7.77 13.22
C LEU A 110 -19.81 -6.43 13.89
N SER A 111 -20.39 -6.50 15.09
CA SER A 111 -20.54 -5.34 15.97
C SER A 111 -19.67 -5.52 17.22
N TYR A 112 -18.88 -4.51 17.55
CA TYR A 112 -18.11 -4.43 18.78
C TYR A 112 -18.51 -3.18 19.54
N LYS A 113 -19.14 -3.32 20.71
CA LYS A 113 -19.68 -2.18 21.51
C LYS A 113 -20.54 -1.22 20.68
N ASN A 114 -21.44 -1.76 19.84
CA ASN A 114 -22.28 -1.00 18.90
C ASN A 114 -21.51 -0.29 17.76
N VAL A 115 -20.21 -0.57 17.60
CA VAL A 115 -19.42 -0.12 16.46
C VAL A 115 -19.50 -1.18 15.36
N PRO A 116 -20.05 -0.86 14.18
CA PRO A 116 -20.02 -1.75 13.03
C PRO A 116 -18.59 -1.87 12.49
N ILE A 117 -18.07 -3.09 12.40
CA ILE A 117 -16.72 -3.40 11.93
C ILE A 117 -16.82 -4.40 10.78
N GLN A 118 -16.03 -4.20 9.73
CA GLN A 118 -15.94 -5.14 8.62
C GLN A 118 -14.49 -5.41 8.24
N ALA A 119 -14.13 -6.70 8.16
CA ALA A 119 -12.90 -7.13 7.52
C ALA A 119 -13.22 -7.54 6.07
N HIS A 120 -12.41 -7.06 5.13
CA HIS A 120 -12.38 -7.54 3.75
C HIS A 120 -11.08 -8.28 3.56
N LEU A 121 -11.13 -9.56 3.20
CA LEU A 121 -9.96 -10.39 2.95
C LEU A 121 -9.84 -10.58 1.43
N ASP A 122 -8.72 -10.17 0.83
CA ASP A 122 -8.58 -10.21 -0.63
C ASP A 122 -8.68 -11.62 -1.19
N PHE A 123 -7.95 -12.58 -0.58
CA PHE A 123 -8.11 -14.00 -0.85
C PHE A 123 -8.05 -14.84 0.41
N THR A 124 -8.98 -15.79 0.53
CA THR A 124 -8.96 -16.82 1.57
C THR A 124 -8.90 -18.20 0.91
N LEU A 125 -7.72 -18.82 0.94
CA LEU A 125 -7.49 -20.16 0.40
C LEU A 125 -7.81 -21.21 1.45
N VAL A 126 -8.44 -22.31 1.04
CA VAL A 126 -8.96 -23.33 1.97
C VAL A 126 -8.57 -24.74 1.57
N TRP A 127 -8.06 -25.51 2.54
CA TRP A 127 -7.82 -26.94 2.44
C TRP A 127 -8.58 -27.65 3.55
N GLY A 128 -9.45 -28.60 3.20
CA GLY A 128 -10.11 -29.49 4.16
C GLY A 128 -9.36 -30.81 4.32
N GLY A 129 -9.98 -31.78 5.00
CA GLY A 129 -9.44 -33.14 5.16
C GLY A 129 -8.65 -33.32 6.46
N ALA A 130 -7.68 -34.24 6.46
CA ALA A 130 -6.98 -34.66 7.68
C ALA A 130 -6.08 -33.60 8.32
N LYS A 131 -5.66 -32.59 7.54
CA LYS A 131 -4.86 -31.44 7.99
C LYS A 131 -5.48 -30.18 7.41
N PRO A 132 -6.60 -29.70 7.98
CA PRO A 132 -7.31 -28.55 7.44
C PRO A 132 -6.48 -27.28 7.65
N ALA A 133 -6.49 -26.41 6.65
CA ALA A 133 -5.69 -25.20 6.63
C ALA A 133 -6.43 -24.06 5.93
N VAL A 134 -6.22 -22.84 6.42
CA VAL A 134 -6.68 -21.60 5.81
C VAL A 134 -5.50 -20.67 5.61
N ARG A 135 -5.42 -20.04 4.43
CA ARG A 135 -4.36 -19.09 4.09
C ARG A 135 -5.00 -17.79 3.60
N VAL A 136 -4.76 -16.70 4.31
CA VAL A 136 -5.24 -15.37 3.91
C VAL A 136 -4.14 -14.63 3.16
N LEU A 137 -4.43 -14.17 1.95
CA LEU A 137 -3.51 -13.33 1.17
C LEU A 137 -4.08 -11.92 1.10
N GLU A 138 -3.36 -10.95 1.65
CA GLU A 138 -3.66 -9.52 1.53
C GLU A 138 -2.75 -8.92 0.44
N LEU A 139 -3.33 -8.42 -0.65
CA LEU A 139 -2.57 -7.88 -1.78
C LEU A 139 -2.29 -6.40 -1.59
N LYS A 140 -1.06 -6.00 -1.92
CA LYS A 140 -0.67 -4.59 -1.96
C LYS A 140 0.00 -4.27 -3.29
N SER A 141 -0.64 -3.39 -4.05
CA SER A 141 -0.08 -2.84 -5.30
C SER A 141 0.95 -1.76 -4.99
N ASN A 142 2.20 -2.00 -5.37
CA ASN A 142 3.32 -1.11 -5.10
C ASN A 142 3.97 -0.66 -6.41
N GLU A 143 4.40 0.60 -6.49
CA GLU A 143 5.33 1.02 -7.54
C GLU A 143 6.74 0.46 -7.26
N ASN A 144 7.16 0.53 -5.99
CA ASN A 144 8.39 -0.09 -5.50
C ASN A 144 8.05 -0.95 -4.29
N ILE A 145 8.39 -2.23 -4.34
CA ILE A 145 8.15 -3.15 -3.24
C ILE A 145 9.01 -2.73 -2.04
N PRO A 146 8.44 -2.57 -0.84
CA PRO A 146 9.20 -2.14 0.31
C PRO A 146 10.15 -3.24 0.79
N LYS A 147 11.26 -2.85 1.44
CA LYS A 147 12.20 -3.84 2.02
C LYS A 147 11.57 -4.54 3.22
N THR A 148 10.82 -3.81 4.03
CA THR A 148 10.10 -4.27 5.23
C THR A 148 8.62 -3.94 5.08
N LEU A 149 7.74 -4.73 5.70
CA LEU A 149 6.31 -4.46 5.66
C LEU A 149 5.97 -3.19 6.45
N TYR A 150 4.99 -2.42 5.98
CA TYR A 150 4.47 -1.29 6.75
C TYR A 150 3.59 -1.79 7.91
N ALA A 151 3.74 -1.17 9.09
CA ALA A 151 3.01 -1.55 10.29
C ALA A 151 1.48 -1.48 10.11
N SER A 152 0.96 -0.57 9.26
CA SER A 152 -0.46 -0.51 8.91
C SER A 152 -0.96 -1.77 8.21
N TYR A 153 -0.19 -2.31 7.26
CA TYR A 153 -0.52 -3.53 6.53
C TYR A 153 -0.42 -4.76 7.44
N GLU A 154 0.59 -4.81 8.30
CA GLU A 154 0.75 -5.85 9.30
C GLU A 154 -0.43 -5.85 10.30
N THR A 155 -0.81 -4.68 10.80
CA THR A 155 -1.97 -4.51 11.70
C THR A 155 -3.26 -4.95 11.01
N GLN A 156 -3.49 -4.51 9.77
CA GLN A 156 -4.67 -4.90 9.00
C GLN A 156 -4.77 -6.43 8.90
N LEU A 157 -3.68 -7.10 8.51
CA LEU A 157 -3.65 -8.55 8.35
C LEU A 157 -3.85 -9.28 9.69
N HIS A 158 -3.21 -8.84 10.77
CA HIS A 158 -3.45 -9.42 12.09
C HIS A 158 -4.91 -9.28 12.52
N GLY A 159 -5.53 -8.13 12.27
CA GLY A 159 -6.96 -7.93 12.50
C GLY A 159 -7.82 -8.90 11.69
N GLN A 160 -7.49 -9.11 10.41
CA GLN A 160 -8.25 -10.01 9.52
C GLN A 160 -8.16 -11.46 10.00
N LEU A 161 -6.95 -11.93 10.29
CA LEU A 161 -6.70 -13.30 10.77
C LEU A 161 -7.38 -13.56 12.13
N ALA A 162 -7.26 -12.61 13.05
CA ALA A 162 -7.88 -12.75 14.36
C ALA A 162 -9.40 -12.72 14.27
N LEU A 163 -9.99 -11.84 13.46
CA LEU A 163 -11.43 -11.83 13.23
C LEU A 163 -11.93 -13.11 12.56
N LEU A 164 -11.23 -13.63 11.56
CA LEU A 164 -11.55 -14.91 10.94
C LEU A 164 -11.65 -16.03 11.99
N ARG A 165 -10.67 -16.11 12.90
CA ARG A 165 -10.66 -17.10 13.97
C ARG A 165 -11.76 -16.88 15.01
N GLU A 166 -11.92 -15.67 15.53
CA GLU A 166 -12.91 -15.36 16.59
C GLU A 166 -14.35 -15.39 16.07
N ALA A 167 -14.54 -15.22 14.77
CA ALA A 167 -15.84 -15.19 14.13
C ALA A 167 -16.24 -16.54 13.54
N TRP A 168 -15.35 -17.54 13.51
CA TRP A 168 -15.49 -18.83 12.80
C TRP A 168 -16.91 -19.41 12.73
N ASN A 169 -17.59 -19.52 13.88
CA ASN A 169 -18.94 -20.09 14.02
C ASN A 169 -20.06 -19.06 14.14
N LYS A 170 -19.80 -17.79 13.83
CA LYS A 170 -20.79 -16.71 13.88
C LYS A 170 -21.34 -16.48 12.47
N PRO A 171 -22.67 -16.28 12.32
CA PRO A 171 -23.28 -15.96 11.05
C PRO A 171 -22.95 -14.51 10.69
N CYS A 172 -21.76 -14.29 10.15
CA CYS A 172 -21.21 -12.95 9.86
C CYS A 172 -20.28 -12.93 8.65
N PHE A 173 -20.06 -14.09 8.02
CA PHE A 173 -19.29 -14.19 6.78
C PHE A 173 -20.20 -13.95 5.58
N LEU A 174 -19.64 -13.28 4.58
CA LEU A 174 -20.34 -12.87 3.39
C LEU A 174 -19.46 -13.02 2.15
N HIS A 175 -20.01 -13.68 1.13
CA HIS A 175 -19.44 -13.76 -0.20
C HIS A 175 -20.58 -13.74 -1.21
N ASP A 176 -20.62 -12.69 -2.03
CA ASP A 176 -21.56 -12.41 -3.12
C ASP A 176 -23.05 -12.21 -2.74
N GLU A 177 -23.80 -11.57 -3.64
CA GLU A 177 -25.23 -11.18 -3.49
C GLU A 177 -26.20 -12.23 -4.09
N PRO A 178 -27.38 -12.51 -3.48
CA PRO A 178 -27.89 -11.93 -2.25
C PRO A 178 -27.19 -12.53 -1.03
N ALA A 179 -26.61 -11.61 -0.28
CA ALA A 179 -25.57 -11.89 0.67
C ALA A 179 -26.21 -12.37 1.99
N ARG A 180 -26.25 -13.69 2.22
CA ARG A 180 -26.71 -14.26 3.49
C ARG A 180 -25.51 -14.45 4.41
N TYR A 181 -25.61 -13.88 5.60
CA TYR A 181 -24.64 -14.14 6.66
C TYR A 181 -24.65 -15.62 7.06
N VAL A 182 -23.49 -16.25 6.97
CA VAL A 182 -23.25 -17.65 7.31
C VAL A 182 -22.02 -17.77 8.20
N THR A 183 -21.81 -18.94 8.81
CA THR A 183 -20.54 -19.27 9.46
C THR A 183 -19.46 -19.58 8.42
N PHE A 184 -18.19 -19.57 8.83
CA PHE A 184 -17.10 -19.88 7.90
C PHE A 184 -17.14 -21.35 7.41
N PRO A 185 -17.32 -22.37 8.28
CA PRO A 185 -17.47 -23.75 7.81
C PRO A 185 -18.62 -23.94 6.83
N GLU A 186 -19.80 -23.35 7.08
CA GLU A 186 -20.94 -23.40 6.17
C GLU A 186 -20.64 -22.74 4.82
N LEU A 187 -19.90 -21.63 4.83
CA LEU A 187 -19.49 -20.96 3.60
C LEU A 187 -18.56 -21.86 2.76
N VAL A 188 -17.55 -22.47 3.39
CA VAL A 188 -16.60 -23.37 2.73
C VAL A 188 -17.31 -24.60 2.16
N ASP A 189 -18.21 -25.21 2.92
CA ASP A 189 -18.97 -26.36 2.46
C ASP A 189 -19.86 -25.99 1.26
N ARG A 190 -20.54 -24.85 1.32
CA ARG A 190 -21.37 -24.35 0.22
C ARG A 190 -20.58 -24.12 -1.07
N LEU A 191 -19.40 -23.51 -0.98
CA LEU A 191 -18.61 -23.14 -2.15
C LEU A 191 -17.83 -24.31 -2.74
N PHE A 192 -17.32 -25.21 -1.89
CA PHE A 192 -16.34 -26.21 -2.29
C PHE A 192 -16.69 -27.65 -1.91
N GLY A 193 -17.82 -27.89 -1.23
CA GLY A 193 -18.19 -29.22 -0.71
C GLY A 193 -17.16 -29.79 0.27
N ALA A 194 -16.48 -28.92 1.01
CA ALA A 194 -15.38 -29.27 1.90
C ALA A 194 -15.76 -29.03 3.35
N SER A 195 -15.67 -30.09 4.16
CA SER A 195 -15.89 -29.98 5.61
C SER A 195 -14.68 -29.32 6.28
N MET A 196 -14.97 -28.34 7.13
CA MET A 196 -14.03 -27.71 8.06
C MET A 196 -14.38 -28.09 9.50
N PRO A 197 -13.40 -28.21 10.41
CA PRO A 197 -13.65 -28.39 11.83
C PRO A 197 -14.50 -27.27 12.42
N ASP A 198 -15.34 -27.61 13.40
CA ASP A 198 -16.10 -26.63 14.18
C ASP A 198 -15.19 -25.77 15.06
N ASN A 199 -14.09 -26.33 15.58
CA ASN A 199 -13.13 -25.59 16.38
C ASN A 199 -12.00 -25.03 15.50
N PRO A 200 -11.83 -23.70 15.42
CA PRO A 200 -10.78 -23.11 14.59
C PRO A 200 -9.36 -23.43 15.07
N GLU A 201 -9.17 -23.87 16.31
CA GLU A 201 -7.85 -24.31 16.82
C GLU A 201 -7.39 -25.64 16.19
N ASP A 202 -8.32 -26.41 15.60
CA ASP A 202 -8.00 -27.62 14.84
C ASP A 202 -7.64 -27.33 13.37
N VAL A 203 -7.56 -26.04 13.00
CA VAL A 203 -7.25 -25.56 11.65
C VAL A 203 -5.99 -24.72 11.68
N ASP A 204 -5.08 -25.00 10.75
CA ASP A 204 -3.88 -24.19 10.61
C ASP A 204 -4.22 -22.89 9.84
N ILE A 205 -4.35 -21.77 10.57
CA ILE A 205 -4.69 -20.45 10.02
C ILE A 205 -3.45 -19.55 9.96
N GLU A 206 -3.07 -19.15 8.76
CA GLU A 206 -1.93 -18.25 8.52
C GLU A 206 -2.27 -17.19 7.47
N GLY A 207 -1.54 -16.08 7.45
CA GLY A 207 -1.69 -15.04 6.45
C GLY A 207 -0.38 -14.43 5.96
N TRP A 208 -0.44 -13.85 4.77
CA TRP A 208 0.68 -13.14 4.15
C TRP A 208 0.21 -11.84 3.51
N VAL A 209 1.07 -10.83 3.55
CA VAL A 209 0.94 -9.69 2.66
C VAL A 209 1.72 -9.98 1.37
N VAL A 210 1.02 -9.98 0.24
CA VAL A 210 1.59 -10.17 -1.09
C VAL A 210 1.75 -8.80 -1.75
N SER A 211 2.98 -8.29 -1.74
CA SER A 211 3.33 -7.03 -2.39
C SER A 211 3.69 -7.26 -3.85
N LEU A 212 2.92 -6.65 -4.75
CA LEU A 212 3.05 -6.79 -6.19
C LEU A 212 3.51 -5.47 -6.82
N ALA A 213 4.54 -5.53 -7.64
CA ALA A 213 4.90 -4.47 -8.59
C ALA A 213 4.64 -4.95 -10.03
N MET A 214 4.94 -4.10 -11.02
CA MET A 214 4.71 -4.44 -12.44
C MET A 214 5.46 -5.68 -12.92
N SER A 215 6.60 -6.01 -12.30
CA SER A 215 7.49 -7.09 -12.76
C SER A 215 8.13 -7.84 -11.61
N ASP A 216 7.64 -7.64 -10.38
CA ASP A 216 8.25 -8.19 -9.17
C ASP A 216 7.18 -8.52 -8.13
N ILE A 217 7.50 -9.44 -7.24
CA ILE A 217 6.62 -9.94 -6.19
C ILE A 217 7.43 -10.22 -4.93
N LYS A 218 6.91 -9.80 -3.79
CA LYS A 218 7.45 -10.15 -2.48
C LYS A 218 6.33 -10.50 -1.52
N VAL A 219 6.57 -11.53 -0.73
CA VAL A 219 5.63 -12.02 0.27
C VAL A 219 6.20 -11.74 1.66
N PHE A 220 5.37 -11.23 2.56
CA PHE A 220 5.70 -11.01 3.97
C PHE A 220 4.82 -11.92 4.84
N GLY A 221 5.43 -12.66 5.75
CA GLY A 221 4.75 -13.62 6.63
C GLY A 221 5.63 -14.86 6.87
N ALA A 222 5.08 -15.96 7.41
CA ALA A 222 3.68 -16.16 7.79
C ALA A 222 3.28 -15.38 9.05
N TYR A 223 2.08 -14.81 9.07
CA TYR A 223 1.46 -14.23 10.26
C TYR A 223 0.35 -15.16 10.78
N LYS A 224 0.11 -15.13 12.09
CA LYS A 224 -0.90 -15.95 12.76
C LYS A 224 -1.97 -15.08 13.45
N PRO A 225 -3.18 -15.62 13.69
CA PRO A 225 -4.17 -14.97 14.53
C PRO A 225 -3.58 -14.57 15.89
N ASN A 226 -3.82 -13.33 16.33
CA ASN A 226 -3.28 -12.82 17.59
C ASN A 226 -4.36 -12.01 18.34
N THR A 227 -4.76 -12.50 19.51
CA THR A 227 -5.82 -11.89 20.33
C THR A 227 -5.45 -10.51 20.87
N PHE A 228 -4.18 -10.28 21.21
CA PHE A 228 -3.72 -8.95 21.66
C PHE A 228 -3.83 -7.93 20.53
N MET A 229 -3.37 -8.30 19.33
CA MET A 229 -3.49 -7.44 18.15
C MET A 229 -4.95 -7.16 17.80
N LEU A 230 -5.84 -8.15 17.97
CA LEU A 230 -7.27 -7.95 17.78
C LEU A 230 -7.83 -6.92 18.76
N GLY A 231 -7.48 -7.00 20.05
CA GLY A 231 -7.90 -6.02 21.06
C GLY A 231 -7.53 -4.59 20.65
N SER A 232 -6.29 -4.39 20.20
CA SER A 232 -5.83 -3.09 19.67
C SER A 232 -6.59 -2.67 18.43
N CYS A 233 -6.85 -3.59 17.49
CA CYS A 233 -7.62 -3.28 16.28
C CYS A 233 -9.05 -2.83 16.60
N LEU A 234 -9.73 -3.52 17.53
CA LEU A 234 -11.09 -3.19 17.94
C LEU A 234 -11.17 -1.86 18.68
N GLN A 235 -10.19 -1.56 19.53
CA GLN A 235 -10.10 -0.26 20.23
C GLN A 235 -9.84 0.88 19.24
N THR A 236 -8.91 0.72 18.29
CA THR A 236 -8.67 1.71 17.24
C THR A 236 -9.91 1.91 16.38
N ALA A 237 -10.64 0.84 16.04
CA ALA A 237 -11.90 0.94 15.30
C ALA A 237 -12.97 1.73 16.07
N GLU A 238 -13.11 1.46 17.38
CA GLU A 238 -14.00 2.19 18.27
C GLU A 238 -13.66 3.68 18.32
N SER A 239 -12.37 4.02 18.47
CA SER A 239 -11.90 5.40 18.44
C SER A 239 -12.20 6.12 17.11
N ILE A 240 -11.90 5.48 15.97
CA ILE A 240 -12.22 6.03 14.65
C ILE A 240 -13.71 6.32 14.54
N TRP A 241 -14.56 5.34 14.89
CA TRP A 241 -16.00 5.46 14.77
C TRP A 241 -16.55 6.58 15.65
N ASN A 242 -16.13 6.63 16.91
CA ASN A 242 -16.58 7.63 17.87
C ASN A 242 -16.19 9.04 17.41
N CYS A 243 -14.95 9.25 16.93
CA CYS A 243 -14.55 10.53 16.35
C CYS A 243 -15.44 10.92 15.15
N VAL A 244 -15.69 9.99 14.22
CA VAL A 244 -16.58 10.24 13.07
C VAL A 244 -17.98 10.63 13.54
N GLN A 245 -18.56 9.91 14.50
CA GLN A 245 -19.90 10.24 15.01
C GLN A 245 -19.94 11.59 15.71
N SER A 246 -18.95 11.90 16.56
CA SER A 246 -18.88 13.18 17.25
C SER A 246 -18.72 14.36 16.29
N ILE A 247 -17.94 14.21 15.22
CA ILE A 247 -17.84 15.21 14.14
C ILE A 247 -19.19 15.36 13.43
N ARG A 248 -19.86 14.26 13.07
CA ARG A 248 -21.19 14.30 12.45
C ARG A 248 -22.24 15.00 13.32
N GLN A 249 -22.11 14.88 14.65
CA GLN A 249 -22.98 15.53 15.63
C GLN A 249 -22.58 16.98 15.94
N GLY A 250 -21.47 17.48 15.38
CA GLY A 250 -20.96 18.82 15.64
C GLY A 250 -20.38 19.03 17.05
N THR A 251 -20.08 17.94 17.78
CA THR A 251 -19.53 17.99 19.15
C THR A 251 -18.01 18.07 19.18
N MET A 252 -17.35 17.75 18.07
CA MET A 252 -15.92 17.95 17.86
C MET A 252 -15.64 18.28 16.39
N THR A 253 -14.47 18.82 16.11
CA THR A 253 -13.95 19.06 14.76
C THR A 253 -12.85 18.05 14.43
N LEU A 254 -12.44 18.01 13.16
CA LEU A 254 -11.33 17.14 12.74
C LEU A 254 -9.99 17.52 13.40
N ASP A 255 -9.83 18.78 13.83
CA ASP A 255 -8.61 19.27 14.45
C ASP A 255 -8.46 18.85 15.92
N ASP A 256 -9.57 18.43 16.55
CA ASP A 256 -9.61 17.85 17.89
C ASP A 256 -9.16 16.38 17.92
N VAL A 257 -9.10 15.72 16.75
CA VAL A 257 -8.71 14.31 16.62
C VAL A 257 -7.19 14.17 16.76
N GLU A 258 -6.75 13.12 17.46
CA GLU A 258 -5.33 12.83 17.62
C GLU A 258 -4.58 12.76 16.27
N TYR A 259 -3.42 13.40 16.20
CA TYR A 259 -2.56 13.42 15.03
C TYR A 259 -1.09 13.28 15.44
N HIS A 260 -0.27 12.79 14.51
CA HIS A 260 1.15 12.61 14.74
C HIS A 260 1.88 13.96 14.89
N LYS A 261 2.66 14.12 15.97
CA LYS A 261 3.49 15.30 16.23
C LYS A 261 4.91 15.09 15.68
N GLY A 262 5.51 16.10 15.05
CA GLY A 262 6.85 15.99 14.45
C GLY A 262 6.89 15.26 13.10
N PHE A 263 8.08 14.99 12.57
CA PHE A 263 8.26 14.38 11.24
C PHE A 263 7.66 12.96 11.19
N HIS A 264 6.87 12.69 10.14
CA HIS A 264 6.33 11.36 9.86
C HIS A 264 6.34 11.15 8.35
N PRO A 265 7.01 10.10 7.82
CA PRO A 265 7.22 9.93 6.37
C PRO A 265 5.95 9.87 5.53
N LEU A 266 4.83 9.44 6.12
CA LEU A 266 3.56 9.31 5.40
C LEU A 266 2.78 10.62 5.27
N CYS A 267 3.19 11.69 5.97
CA CYS A 267 2.49 12.98 5.84
C CYS A 267 2.60 13.58 4.43
N ASP A 268 3.68 13.31 3.71
CA ASP A 268 3.89 13.76 2.32
C ASP A 268 2.86 13.15 1.35
N TRP A 269 2.26 12.03 1.74
CA TRP A 269 1.28 11.28 0.97
C TRP A 269 -0.15 11.45 1.48
N CYS A 270 -0.35 12.18 2.59
CA CYS A 270 -1.66 12.37 3.20
C CYS A 270 -2.53 13.33 2.37
N ASP A 271 -3.71 12.86 1.97
CA ASP A 271 -4.70 13.67 1.22
C ASP A 271 -5.39 14.77 2.05
N PHE A 272 -5.17 14.77 3.37
CA PHE A 272 -5.76 15.70 4.35
C PHE A 272 -4.67 16.49 5.08
N ASN A 273 -3.59 16.84 4.37
CA ASN A 273 -2.44 17.54 4.96
C ASN A 273 -2.55 19.07 4.94
N ALA A 274 -3.44 19.64 4.12
CA ALA A 274 -3.50 21.09 3.92
C ALA A 274 -3.98 21.88 5.14
N ASP A 275 -4.90 21.31 5.90
CA ASP A 275 -5.48 21.88 7.12
C ASP A 275 -5.02 21.13 8.37
N CYS A 276 -3.98 20.30 8.26
CA CYS A 276 -3.55 19.49 9.39
C CYS A 276 -2.90 20.38 10.46
N PRO A 277 -3.36 20.33 11.74
CA PRO A 277 -2.85 21.17 12.83
C PRO A 277 -1.33 21.09 13.03
N LYS A 278 -0.73 19.96 12.65
CA LYS A 278 0.72 19.76 12.58
C LYS A 278 1.45 20.90 11.83
N TYR A 279 0.81 21.45 10.79
CA TYR A 279 1.35 22.50 9.94
C TYR A 279 0.78 23.89 10.26
N CYS A 280 -0.27 24.04 11.08
CA CYS A 280 -0.85 25.35 11.39
C CYS A 280 0.12 26.29 12.13
N SER A 281 1.01 25.76 12.98
CA SER A 281 2.11 26.58 13.56
C SER A 281 3.12 27.08 12.51
N MET A 282 3.06 26.55 11.28
CA MET A 282 3.87 26.98 10.14
C MET A 282 3.27 28.15 9.35
N GLU A 283 2.04 28.57 9.65
CA GLU A 283 1.44 29.76 9.00
C GLU A 283 2.23 31.05 9.33
N ALA A 284 2.94 31.08 10.47
CA ALA A 284 3.89 32.14 10.79
C ALA A 284 5.19 32.09 9.95
N TRP A 285 5.46 30.97 9.27
CA TRP A 285 6.66 30.68 8.49
C TRP A 285 6.32 30.55 6.99
N ASN A 286 5.61 31.56 6.46
CA ASN A 286 5.28 31.63 5.05
C ASN A 286 6.42 32.32 4.28
N ALA A 287 7.09 31.58 3.39
CA ALA A 287 8.20 32.06 2.55
C ALA A 287 7.84 31.93 1.06
N PRO A 288 6.91 32.74 0.53
CA PRO A 288 6.45 32.65 -0.86
C PRO A 288 7.59 32.83 -1.89
N GLU A 289 8.67 33.50 -1.51
CA GLU A 289 9.89 33.64 -2.31
C GLU A 289 10.57 32.30 -2.64
N ALA A 290 10.36 31.25 -1.82
CA ALA A 290 10.90 29.92 -2.07
C ALA A 290 10.15 29.16 -3.17
N GLU A 291 8.91 29.55 -3.50
CA GLU A 291 8.06 28.83 -4.46
C GLU A 291 8.74 28.71 -5.83
N GLN A 292 9.30 29.82 -6.33
CA GLN A 292 9.99 29.82 -7.63
C GLN A 292 11.22 28.89 -7.62
N GLU A 293 11.96 28.83 -6.51
CA GLU A 293 13.11 27.93 -6.38
C GLU A 293 12.66 26.46 -6.25
N LEU A 294 11.54 26.18 -5.58
CA LEU A 294 10.96 24.84 -5.50
C LEU A 294 10.46 24.36 -6.88
N GLU A 295 9.82 25.24 -7.66
CA GLU A 295 9.39 24.95 -9.03
C GLU A 295 10.60 24.66 -9.94
N ARG A 296 11.65 25.49 -9.88
CA ARG A 296 12.91 25.26 -10.61
C ARG A 296 13.57 23.96 -10.20
N LEU A 297 13.63 23.67 -8.90
CA LEU A 297 14.19 22.42 -8.39
C LEU A 297 13.41 21.20 -8.92
N ALA A 298 12.07 21.28 -8.98
CA ALA A 298 11.24 20.23 -9.55
C ALA A 298 11.50 20.03 -11.06
N ALA A 299 11.67 21.13 -11.81
CA ALA A 299 12.05 21.10 -13.22
C ALA A 299 13.42 20.43 -13.42
N PHE A 300 14.45 20.85 -12.68
CA PHE A 300 15.78 20.26 -12.76
C PHE A 300 15.82 18.78 -12.38
N LYS A 301 15.05 18.35 -11.37
CA LYS A 301 14.92 16.91 -11.05
C LYS A 301 14.31 16.12 -12.21
N THR A 302 13.37 16.71 -12.94
CA THR A 302 12.75 16.08 -14.11
C THR A 302 13.74 15.99 -15.27
N GLU A 303 14.48 17.06 -15.53
CA GLU A 303 15.53 17.11 -16.55
C GLU A 303 16.68 16.15 -16.23
N ASP A 304 17.15 16.09 -14.99
CA ASP A 304 18.19 15.14 -14.54
C ASP A 304 17.76 13.69 -14.79
N LYS A 305 16.51 13.34 -14.45
CA LYS A 305 15.97 12.00 -14.71
C LYS A 305 15.94 11.69 -16.22
N ALA A 306 15.49 12.65 -17.03
CA ALA A 306 15.44 12.49 -18.49
C ALA A 306 16.85 12.36 -19.09
N LEU A 307 17.81 13.17 -18.63
CA LEU A 307 19.19 13.16 -19.08
C LEU A 307 19.89 11.84 -18.72
N LYS A 308 19.72 11.36 -17.48
CA LYS A 308 20.22 10.04 -17.05
C LYS A 308 19.66 8.90 -17.91
N ALA A 309 18.39 8.97 -18.30
CA ALA A 309 17.80 7.98 -19.20
C ALA A 309 18.43 8.04 -20.61
N GLN A 310 18.64 9.25 -21.15
CA GLN A 310 19.29 9.45 -22.45
C GLN A 310 20.75 8.98 -22.45
N ILE A 311 21.51 9.26 -21.38
CA ILE A 311 22.88 8.76 -21.19
C ILE A 311 22.89 7.23 -21.24
N LYS A 312 22.06 6.58 -20.42
CA LYS A 312 21.98 5.11 -20.36
C LYS A 312 21.63 4.49 -21.71
N GLU A 313 20.72 5.10 -22.45
CA GLU A 313 20.32 4.61 -23.78
C GLU A 313 21.43 4.83 -24.84
N LEU A 314 22.15 5.96 -24.78
CA LEU A 314 23.32 6.19 -25.64
C LEU A 314 24.46 5.22 -25.34
N GLU A 315 24.78 5.00 -24.07
CA GLU A 315 25.78 4.00 -23.64
C GLU A 315 25.42 2.61 -24.14
N LYS A 316 24.15 2.21 -24.02
CA LYS A 316 23.67 0.92 -24.53
C LYS A 316 23.88 0.80 -26.04
N ARG A 317 23.61 1.85 -26.83
CA ARG A 317 23.89 1.84 -28.28
C ARG A 317 25.38 1.70 -28.58
N VAL A 318 26.25 2.42 -27.87
CA VAL A 318 27.70 2.30 -28.03
C VAL A 318 28.17 0.88 -27.68
N MET A 319 27.63 0.27 -26.62
CA MET A 319 27.90 -1.12 -26.25
C MET A 319 27.40 -2.12 -27.31
N GLN A 320 26.24 -1.88 -27.93
CA GLN A 320 25.73 -2.69 -29.04
C GLN A 320 26.65 -2.61 -30.26
N THR A 321 27.14 -1.42 -30.61
CA THR A 321 28.14 -1.25 -31.68
C THR A 321 29.41 -2.03 -31.37
N TYR A 322 29.89 -1.97 -30.12
CA TYR A 322 31.05 -2.76 -29.68
C TYR A 322 30.81 -4.27 -29.85
N ALA A 323 29.63 -4.77 -29.45
CA ALA A 323 29.27 -6.18 -29.57
C ALA A 323 29.20 -6.63 -31.05
N THR A 324 28.60 -5.81 -31.92
CA THR A 324 28.50 -6.10 -33.36
C THR A 324 29.87 -6.16 -34.04
N LEU A 325 30.79 -5.28 -33.66
CA LEU A 325 32.16 -5.29 -34.19
C LEU A 325 32.99 -6.47 -33.68
N ASN A 326 32.53 -7.14 -32.61
CA ASN A 326 33.15 -8.30 -31.97
C ASN A 326 34.69 -8.23 -31.88
N PRO A 327 35.26 -7.20 -31.23
CA PRO A 327 36.70 -6.97 -31.21
C PRO A 327 37.46 -7.93 -30.26
N ASN A 328 36.82 -9.00 -29.76
CA ASN A 328 37.40 -9.96 -28.81
C ASN A 328 38.05 -9.30 -27.57
N GLY A 329 37.43 -8.25 -27.04
CA GLY A 329 37.94 -7.56 -25.85
C GLY A 329 38.94 -6.42 -26.11
N ALA A 330 39.31 -6.16 -27.37
CA ALA A 330 40.19 -5.06 -27.73
C ALA A 330 39.48 -3.69 -27.68
N TRP A 331 40.26 -2.61 -27.55
CA TRP A 331 39.76 -1.24 -27.68
C TRP A 331 39.43 -0.91 -29.14
N ILE A 332 38.34 -0.19 -29.37
CA ILE A 332 37.95 0.32 -30.70
C ILE A 332 38.20 1.83 -30.74
N THR A 333 38.79 2.33 -31.82
CA THR A 333 38.98 3.77 -32.07
C THR A 333 37.80 4.34 -32.85
N ALA A 334 37.30 5.50 -32.43
CA ALA A 334 36.26 6.28 -33.10
C ALA A 334 36.66 7.77 -33.12
N GLY A 335 37.38 8.18 -34.17
CA GLY A 335 37.97 9.51 -34.27
C GLY A 335 38.96 9.75 -33.12
N GLU A 336 38.73 10.82 -32.36
CA GLU A 336 39.53 11.20 -31.18
C GLU A 336 39.27 10.34 -29.93
N HIS A 337 38.31 9.42 -29.97
CA HIS A 337 37.91 8.62 -28.81
C HIS A 337 38.29 7.15 -28.97
N ARG A 338 38.43 6.44 -27.84
CA ARG A 338 38.49 4.98 -27.80
C ARG A 338 37.49 4.46 -26.79
N PHE A 339 36.88 3.31 -27.09
CA PHE A 339 35.90 2.69 -26.20
C PHE A 339 36.07 1.18 -26.17
N ARG A 340 35.65 0.59 -25.05
CA ARG A 340 35.65 -0.85 -24.79
C ARG A 340 34.47 -1.17 -23.89
N ALA A 341 33.74 -2.24 -24.18
CA ALA A 341 32.76 -2.80 -23.23
C ALA A 341 33.38 -3.98 -22.48
N THR A 342 33.18 -4.02 -21.16
CA THR A 342 33.60 -5.14 -20.29
C THR A 342 32.49 -5.45 -19.31
N ILE A 343 32.40 -6.72 -18.91
CA ILE A 343 31.57 -7.13 -17.77
C ILE A 343 32.42 -6.88 -16.54
N GLN A 344 31.97 -5.98 -15.67
CA GLN A 344 32.55 -5.80 -14.35
C GLN A 344 31.65 -6.44 -13.30
N PRO A 345 32.20 -7.12 -12.29
CA PRO A 345 31.41 -7.58 -11.16
C PRO A 345 30.77 -6.38 -10.47
N GLY A 346 29.53 -6.58 -10.00
CA GLY A 346 28.82 -5.56 -9.24
C GLY A 346 29.48 -5.26 -7.90
N ARG A 347 28.97 -4.25 -7.21
CA ARG A 347 29.40 -3.95 -5.84
C ARG A 347 29.11 -5.14 -4.93
N GLU A 348 30.15 -5.65 -4.28
CA GLU A 348 30.01 -6.62 -3.19
C GLU A 348 29.42 -5.92 -1.97
N ASN A 349 28.35 -6.48 -1.41
CA ASN A 349 27.73 -6.02 -0.18
C ASN A 349 27.72 -7.18 0.81
N ILE A 350 27.90 -6.88 2.10
CA ILE A 350 27.78 -7.87 3.17
C ILE A 350 26.30 -8.02 3.53
N ASP A 351 25.82 -9.26 3.52
CA ASP A 351 24.53 -9.63 4.10
C ASP A 351 24.64 -9.59 5.63
N LYS A 352 23.97 -8.61 6.24
CA LYS A 352 24.06 -8.39 7.70
C LYS A 352 23.37 -9.48 8.49
N ASP A 353 22.30 -10.07 7.97
CA ASP A 353 21.54 -11.09 8.69
C ASP A 353 22.31 -12.41 8.66
N ALA A 354 22.85 -12.77 7.48
CA ALA A 354 23.76 -13.89 7.35
C ALA A 354 25.01 -13.73 8.23
N LEU A 355 25.63 -12.54 8.23
CA LEU A 355 26.77 -12.25 9.11
C LEU A 355 26.41 -12.38 10.60
N THR A 356 25.23 -11.89 11.01
CA THR A 356 24.77 -11.97 12.40
C THR A 356 24.57 -13.42 12.83
N ASN A 357 23.94 -14.24 12.00
CA ASN A 357 23.74 -15.67 12.26
C ASN A 357 25.08 -16.41 12.33
N GLU A 358 26.02 -16.09 11.45
CA GLU A 358 27.34 -16.73 11.46
C GLU A 358 28.14 -16.35 12.71
N LEU A 359 28.05 -15.09 13.15
CA LEU A 359 28.65 -14.65 14.39
C LEU A 359 27.99 -15.31 15.62
N LEU A 360 26.67 -15.47 15.63
CA LEU A 360 25.98 -16.21 16.71
C LEU A 360 26.45 -17.66 16.78
N TYR A 361 26.62 -18.32 15.64
CA TYR A 361 27.17 -19.67 15.58
C TYR A 361 28.61 -19.72 16.14
N LEU A 362 29.50 -18.84 15.67
CA LEU A 362 30.90 -18.79 16.08
C LEU A 362 31.11 -18.36 17.53
N LEU A 363 30.16 -17.62 18.10
CA LEU A 363 30.18 -17.13 19.48
C LEU A 363 29.22 -17.91 20.39
N GLU A 364 28.86 -19.15 20.02
CA GLU A 364 28.09 -20.07 20.85
C GLU A 364 26.73 -19.52 21.35
N GLY A 365 26.10 -18.66 20.55
CA GLY A 365 24.81 -18.03 20.85
C GLY A 365 24.90 -16.79 21.75
N ASP A 366 26.10 -16.25 22.00
CA ASP A 366 26.29 -15.04 22.81
C ASP A 366 25.87 -13.76 22.05
N GLU A 367 24.58 -13.42 22.15
CA GLU A 367 23.98 -12.25 21.50
C GLU A 367 24.65 -10.92 21.90
N GLU A 368 25.07 -10.76 23.15
CA GLU A 368 25.73 -9.53 23.61
C GLU A 368 27.09 -9.35 22.93
N ARG A 369 27.85 -10.43 22.80
CA ARG A 369 29.16 -10.41 22.16
C ARG A 369 29.04 -10.19 20.65
N VAL A 370 28.04 -10.79 19.99
CA VAL A 370 27.71 -10.51 18.59
C VAL A 370 27.36 -9.03 18.40
N ALA A 371 26.46 -8.49 19.24
CA ALA A 371 26.08 -7.09 19.18
C ALA A 371 27.27 -6.15 19.42
N SER A 372 28.18 -6.53 20.32
CA SER A 372 29.43 -5.79 20.58
C SER A 372 30.35 -5.78 19.36
N VAL A 373 30.60 -6.94 18.74
CA VAL A 373 31.43 -7.06 17.53
C VAL A 373 30.86 -6.19 16.41
N LEU A 374 29.56 -6.34 16.11
CA LEU A 374 28.90 -5.57 15.06
C LEU A 374 28.98 -4.07 15.33
N ARG A 375 28.82 -3.64 16.57
CA ARG A 375 28.93 -2.22 16.96
C ARG A 375 30.35 -1.69 16.77
N ASN A 376 31.37 -2.49 17.11
CA ASN A 376 32.78 -2.08 17.00
C ASN A 376 33.25 -1.95 15.54
N VAL A 377 32.67 -2.73 14.62
CA VAL A 377 33.05 -2.69 13.19
C VAL A 377 32.13 -1.81 12.35
N THR A 378 30.95 -1.45 12.87
CA THR A 378 30.02 -0.56 12.17
C THR A 378 30.52 0.88 12.25
N ARG A 379 30.90 1.44 11.10
CA ARG A 379 31.20 2.86 10.97
C ARG A 379 29.98 3.59 10.45
N THR A 380 29.52 4.59 11.18
CA THR A 380 28.51 5.53 10.67
C THR A 380 29.22 6.50 9.74
N GLY A 381 28.69 6.68 8.53
CA GLY A 381 29.18 7.71 7.61
C GLY A 381 28.95 9.12 8.17
N GLU A 382 29.55 10.12 7.53
CA GLU A 382 29.35 11.52 7.91
C GLU A 382 27.86 11.90 7.85
N SER A 383 27.46 12.76 8.79
CA SER A 383 26.11 13.33 8.79
C SER A 383 25.90 14.13 7.50
N TYR A 384 24.72 14.02 6.92
CA TYR A 384 24.33 14.79 5.75
C TYR A 384 22.97 15.44 5.97
N GLU A 385 22.76 16.58 5.35
CA GLU A 385 21.48 17.28 5.37
C GLU A 385 20.56 16.77 4.26
N ARG A 386 19.26 16.71 4.55
CA ARG A 386 18.24 16.30 3.59
C ARG A 386 17.09 17.30 3.55
N LEU A 387 16.86 17.85 2.37
CA LEU A 387 15.66 18.64 2.08
C LEU A 387 14.46 17.72 1.84
N TRP A 388 13.34 18.02 2.52
CA TRP A 388 12.04 17.39 2.29
C TRP A 388 11.09 18.40 1.65
N VAL A 389 10.48 18.03 0.54
CA VAL A 389 9.51 18.87 -0.19
C VAL A 389 8.25 18.05 -0.39
N SER A 390 7.14 18.51 0.16
CA SER A 390 5.84 17.83 0.12
C SER A 390 4.76 18.76 -0.43
N PRO A 391 3.90 18.32 -1.35
CA PRO A 391 2.81 19.14 -1.86
C PRO A 391 1.71 19.32 -0.80
N ILE A 392 1.14 20.52 -0.76
CA ILE A 392 -0.08 20.81 0.02
C ILE A 392 -1.29 20.31 -0.76
N ARG A 393 -2.03 19.36 -0.19
CA ARG A 393 -3.23 18.76 -0.81
C ARG A 393 -4.48 19.36 -0.19
N ARG A 394 -4.96 20.46 -0.76
CA ARG A 394 -6.21 21.08 -0.32
C ARG A 394 -7.38 20.11 -0.54
N SER A 395 -8.09 19.82 0.54
CA SER A 395 -9.43 19.25 0.44
C SER A 395 -10.31 20.28 -0.26
N ILE A 396 -11.12 19.85 -1.23
CA ILE A 396 -12.24 20.68 -1.68
C ILE A 396 -13.19 20.64 -0.50
N GLN A 397 -13.10 21.62 0.39
CA GLN A 397 -14.13 21.82 1.39
C GLN A 397 -15.47 21.89 0.65
N SER A 398 -16.44 21.20 1.23
CA SER A 398 -17.86 21.38 0.97
C SER A 398 -18.14 22.82 0.60
N VAL A 399 -18.76 22.99 -0.57
CA VAL A 399 -19.46 24.21 -0.97
C VAL A 399 -20.07 24.84 0.27
N ASP A 400 -19.74 26.12 0.48
CA ASP A 400 -20.32 26.97 1.50
C ASP A 400 -21.81 26.65 1.69
N ASN A 401 -22.20 26.24 2.90
CA ASN A 401 -23.58 26.46 3.32
C ASN A 401 -23.73 27.96 3.57
N ALA A 402 -23.79 28.72 2.49
CA ALA A 402 -24.35 30.06 2.45
C ALA A 402 -25.87 29.92 2.25
N ALA A 403 -26.60 29.87 3.35
CA ALA A 403 -27.95 30.44 3.52
C ALA A 403 -28.30 30.45 5.01
#